data_AF-A0A6P8WH72-F1
#
_entry.id   AF-A0A6P8WH72-F1
#
_cell.length_a   1.000
_cell.length_b   1.000
_cell.length_c   1.000
_cell.angle_alpha   90.00
_cell.angle_beta   90.00
_cell.angle_gamma   90.00
#
_symmetry.space_group_name_H-M   'P 1'
#
loop_
_entity.id
_entity.type
_entity.pdbx_description
1 polymer ?
#
loop_
_entity_poly.entity_id
_entity_poly.type
_entity_poly.pdbx_seq_one_letter_code
_entity_poly.pdbx_strand_id
1 'polypeptide(L)'
;MTQVRLRRVQRQAAELVRDFYESLLLLTLGLAMQWNQWHVLRILNANSLSEEGEAAQPEPRNWSAVFFTSGLLLTLLHYRPQWIKRHCSLMLRKFLLLPETFGLLFVVDYVLLSMWQPLFNFCHQIMHMLATSQGNWSRFVFHFCPSCSAWLINDAVYLMRFIISLVWFLLAIEASETKWRLAIDFLLLGQLPEVNRRRRRRLRMQY
;
A
#
# COMPACT_ATOMS: atom_id res chain seq x y z
N MET A 1 -39.94 -6.87 -19.40
CA MET A 1 -39.01 -7.21 -18.29
C MET A 1 -37.51 -7.16 -18.64
N THR A 2 -37.13 -7.27 -19.92
CA THR A 2 -35.73 -7.27 -20.40
C THR A 2 -35.03 -5.91 -20.30
N GLN A 3 -35.72 -4.81 -20.60
CA GLN A 3 -35.13 -3.46 -20.57
C GLN A 3 -34.71 -2.99 -19.16
N VAL A 4 -35.46 -3.37 -18.11
CA VAL A 4 -35.10 -3.03 -16.72
C VAL A 4 -33.85 -3.79 -16.27
N ARG A 5 -33.65 -5.03 -16.72
CA ARG A 5 -32.42 -5.80 -16.46
C ARG A 5 -31.22 -5.18 -17.18
N LEU A 6 -31.38 -4.81 -18.45
CA LEU A 6 -30.32 -4.14 -19.22
C LEU A 6 -29.86 -2.84 -18.56
N ARG A 7 -30.79 -1.97 -18.15
CA ARG A 7 -30.46 -0.72 -17.44
C ARG A 7 -29.74 -0.95 -16.10
N ARG A 8 -30.08 -2.02 -15.36
CA ARG A 8 -29.39 -2.37 -14.11
C ARG A 8 -27.97 -2.87 -14.34
N VAL A 9 -27.76 -3.69 -15.37
CA VAL A 9 -26.43 -4.19 -15.74
C VAL A 9 -25.54 -3.04 -16.22
N GLN A 10 -26.07 -2.12 -17.03
CA GLN A 10 -25.34 -0.93 -17.48
C GLN A 10 -24.94 0.01 -16.32
N ARG A 11 -25.81 0.19 -15.33
CA ARG A 11 -25.47 0.97 -14.12
C ARG A 11 -24.37 0.29 -13.30
N GLN A 12 -24.45 -1.01 -13.10
CA GLN A 12 -23.42 -1.78 -12.39
C GLN A 12 -22.07 -1.75 -13.10
N ALA A 13 -22.08 -1.83 -14.43
CA ALA A 13 -20.91 -1.64 -15.28
C ALA A 13 -20.27 -0.25 -15.09
N ALA A 14 -21.07 0.81 -15.19
CA ALA A 14 -20.58 2.18 -15.03
C ALA A 14 -20.02 2.44 -13.61
N GLU A 15 -20.66 1.87 -12.57
CA GLU A 15 -20.15 1.93 -11.19
C GLU A 15 -18.81 1.20 -11.06
N LEU A 16 -18.66 0.03 -11.65
CA LEU A 16 -17.45 -0.79 -11.56
C LEU A 16 -16.25 -0.13 -12.26
N VAL A 17 -16.46 0.43 -13.46
CA VAL A 17 -15.44 1.22 -14.17
C VAL A 17 -15.02 2.44 -13.36
N ARG A 18 -15.99 3.14 -12.77
CA ARG A 18 -15.71 4.32 -11.96
C ARG A 18 -14.93 3.98 -10.69
N ASP A 19 -15.34 2.92 -9.98
CA ASP A 19 -14.65 2.45 -8.79
C ASP A 19 -13.19 2.06 -9.11
N PHE A 20 -12.96 1.46 -10.28
CA PHE A 20 -11.63 1.16 -10.79
C PHE A 20 -10.81 2.44 -11.04
N TYR A 21 -11.35 3.43 -11.76
CA TYR A 21 -10.66 4.70 -11.98
C TYR A 21 -10.38 5.47 -10.68
N GLU A 22 -11.31 5.47 -9.72
CA GLU A 22 -11.06 6.07 -8.41
C GLU A 22 -9.88 5.38 -7.71
N SER A 23 -9.84 4.04 -7.70
CA SER A 23 -8.72 3.29 -7.10
C SER A 23 -7.40 3.52 -7.81
N LEU A 24 -7.41 3.63 -9.14
CA LEU A 24 -6.22 3.92 -9.94
C LEU A 24 -5.70 5.33 -9.65
N LEU A 25 -6.59 6.32 -9.55
CA LEU A 25 -6.24 7.71 -9.24
C LEU A 25 -5.57 7.83 -7.86
N LEU A 26 -6.06 7.09 -6.86
CA LEU A 26 -5.42 7.06 -5.55
C LEU A 26 -4.05 6.41 -5.57
N LEU A 27 -3.94 5.31 -6.31
CA LEU A 27 -2.67 4.61 -6.47
C LEU A 27 -1.64 5.51 -7.14
N THR A 28 -2.01 6.17 -8.23
CA THR A 28 -1.11 7.08 -8.95
C THR A 28 -0.75 8.30 -8.11
N LEU A 29 -1.70 8.86 -7.35
CA LEU A 29 -1.43 10.02 -6.49
C LEU A 29 -0.53 9.65 -5.29
N GLY A 30 -0.76 8.49 -4.67
CA GLY A 30 0.12 7.97 -3.62
C GLY A 30 1.52 7.66 -4.13
N LEU A 31 1.64 7.05 -5.32
CA LEU A 31 2.94 6.82 -5.96
C LEU A 31 3.64 8.13 -6.31
N ALA A 32 2.93 9.14 -6.84
CA ALA A 32 3.50 10.44 -7.17
C ALA A 32 4.00 11.19 -5.93
N MET A 33 3.24 11.17 -4.83
CA MET A 33 3.67 11.74 -3.55
C MET A 33 4.92 11.05 -3.04
N GLN A 34 4.95 9.72 -3.05
CA GLN A 34 6.11 8.96 -2.62
C GLN A 34 7.33 9.17 -3.52
N TRP A 35 7.11 9.27 -4.84
CA TRP A 35 8.16 9.53 -5.83
C TRP A 35 8.85 10.89 -5.61
N ASN A 36 8.05 11.87 -5.18
CA ASN A 36 8.48 13.22 -4.83
C ASN A 36 8.88 13.39 -3.36
N GLN A 37 8.89 12.31 -2.56
CA GLN A 37 9.17 12.32 -1.12
C GLN A 37 8.27 13.29 -0.31
N TRP A 38 7.05 13.51 -0.80
CA TRP A 38 6.05 14.35 -0.14
C TRP A 38 5.31 13.53 0.91
N HIS A 39 5.59 13.82 2.17
CA HIS A 39 4.90 13.23 3.31
C HIS A 39 3.90 14.25 3.89
N VAL A 40 2.63 13.86 3.96
CA VAL A 40 1.54 14.68 4.50
C VAL A 40 1.83 15.06 5.96
N LEU A 41 2.39 14.12 6.73
CA LEU A 41 2.80 14.37 8.12
C LEU A 41 3.93 15.41 8.23
N ARG A 42 4.89 15.44 7.29
CA ARG A 42 5.96 16.46 7.30
C ARG A 42 5.41 17.85 6.94
N ILE A 43 4.42 17.91 6.06
CA ILE A 43 3.76 19.16 5.68
C ILE A 43 2.92 19.72 6.84
N LEU A 44 2.21 18.86 7.59
CA LEU A 44 1.43 19.29 8.75
C LEU A 44 2.30 19.67 9.97
N ASN A 45 3.45 19.02 10.14
CA ASN A 45 4.35 19.21 11.27
C ASN A 45 5.64 19.97 10.87
N ALA A 46 5.52 20.93 9.95
CA ALA A 46 6.65 21.69 9.42
C ALA A 46 7.49 22.37 10.51
N ASN A 47 6.88 22.72 11.65
CA ASN A 47 7.56 23.43 12.74
C ASN A 47 8.36 22.51 13.68
N SER A 48 8.03 21.22 13.79
CA SER A 48 8.75 20.29 14.68
C SER A 48 9.93 19.58 14.01
N LEU A 49 10.04 19.69 12.69
CA LEU A 49 11.14 19.11 11.90
C LEU A 49 12.29 20.09 11.65
N SER A 50 12.10 21.38 11.95
CA SER A 50 13.14 22.41 11.75
C SER A 50 14.24 22.38 12.83
N GLU A 51 13.99 21.82 14.02
CA GLU A 51 14.98 21.85 15.10
C GLU A 51 15.94 20.64 15.16
N GLU A 52 15.64 19.54 14.45
CA GLU A 52 16.52 18.36 14.36
C GLU A 52 16.87 17.94 12.91
N GLY A 53 16.33 18.62 11.89
CA GLY A 53 16.32 18.14 10.50
C GLY A 53 17.03 18.99 9.46
N GLU A 54 17.87 19.97 9.86
CA GLU A 54 18.51 20.92 8.93
C GLU A 54 19.64 20.34 8.06
N ALA A 55 19.83 19.01 8.05
CA ALA A 55 20.77 18.34 7.15
C ALA A 55 20.30 16.95 6.72
N ALA A 56 19.00 16.75 6.47
CA ALA A 56 18.57 15.58 5.71
C ALA A 56 19.02 15.77 4.25
N GLN A 57 20.30 15.49 3.97
CA GLN A 57 20.76 15.11 2.64
C GLN A 57 19.69 14.20 2.01
N PRO A 58 19.39 14.32 0.71
CA PRO A 58 18.40 13.47 0.08
C PRO A 58 18.79 12.02 0.36
N GLU A 59 18.06 11.37 1.27
CA GLU A 59 18.36 9.98 1.60
C GLU A 59 18.33 9.19 0.29
N PRO A 60 19.30 8.29 0.05
CA PRO A 60 19.30 7.47 -1.13
C PRO A 60 17.94 6.80 -1.26
N ARG A 61 17.36 6.94 -2.45
CA ARG A 61 15.96 6.63 -2.72
C ARG A 61 15.59 5.26 -2.15
N ASN A 62 14.78 5.29 -1.09
CA ASN A 62 14.53 4.09 -0.32
C ASN A 62 13.43 3.24 -0.97
N TRP A 63 13.81 2.38 -1.91
CA TRP A 63 12.89 1.49 -2.63
C TRP A 63 12.02 0.65 -1.72
N SER A 64 12.53 0.22 -0.57
CA SER A 64 11.72 -0.55 0.39
C SER A 64 10.57 0.28 0.98
N ALA A 65 10.73 1.59 1.13
CA ALA A 65 9.63 2.46 1.55
C ALA A 65 8.57 2.56 0.46
N VAL A 66 8.97 2.68 -0.81
CA VAL A 66 8.05 2.73 -1.97
C VAL A 66 7.24 1.43 -2.10
N PHE A 67 7.88 0.27 -1.98
CA PHE A 67 7.18 -1.02 -2.04
C PHE A 67 6.24 -1.21 -0.84
N PHE A 68 6.67 -0.83 0.35
CA PHE A 68 5.83 -0.93 1.54
C PHE A 68 4.59 -0.03 1.44
N THR A 69 4.77 1.26 1.12
CA THR A 69 3.66 2.21 1.04
C THR A 69 2.70 1.87 -0.10
N SER A 70 3.21 1.45 -1.26
CA SER A 70 2.35 1.00 -2.37
C SER A 70 1.58 -0.27 -2.03
N GLY A 71 2.21 -1.24 -1.35
CA GLY A 71 1.55 -2.44 -0.84
C GLY A 71 0.47 -2.11 0.20
N LEU A 72 0.77 -1.22 1.15
CA LEU A 72 -0.19 -0.77 2.17
C LEU A 72 -1.35 0.00 1.55
N LEU A 73 -1.10 0.83 0.53
CA LEU A 73 -2.16 1.54 -0.18
C LEU A 73 -3.07 0.55 -0.93
N LEU A 74 -2.50 -0.46 -1.59
CA LEU A 74 -3.25 -1.53 -2.26
C LEU A 74 -4.14 -2.31 -1.28
N THR A 75 -3.63 -2.67 -0.10
CA THR A 75 -4.43 -3.35 0.93
C THR A 75 -5.55 -2.44 1.44
N LEU A 76 -5.27 -1.17 1.72
CA LEU A 76 -6.29 -0.22 2.17
C LEU A 76 -7.38 0.03 1.09
N LEU A 77 -7.00 0.11 -0.18
CA LEU A 77 -7.94 0.22 -1.30
C LEU A 77 -8.88 -0.99 -1.37
N HIS A 78 -8.41 -2.18 -0.96
CA HIS A 78 -9.24 -3.37 -0.91
C HIS A 78 -10.40 -3.27 0.11
N TYR A 79 -10.16 -2.59 1.24
CA TYR A 79 -11.12 -2.45 2.35
C TYR A 79 -12.05 -1.23 2.23
N ARG A 80 -11.95 -0.44 1.15
CA ARG A 80 -12.80 0.75 0.99
C ARG A 80 -14.30 0.43 1.08
N PRO A 81 -15.06 1.18 1.91
CA PRO A 81 -16.51 1.02 2.02
C PRO A 81 -17.23 1.63 0.80
N GLN A 82 -17.12 0.96 -0.35
CA GLN A 82 -17.76 1.36 -1.62
C GLN A 82 -19.28 1.43 -1.52
N TRP A 83 -19.88 0.71 -0.56
CA TRP A 83 -21.33 0.67 -0.31
C TRP A 83 -21.91 2.03 0.05
N ILE A 84 -21.16 2.84 0.80
CA ILE A 84 -21.57 4.19 1.23
C ILE A 84 -21.62 5.11 0.01
N LYS A 85 -20.61 5.04 -0.86
CA LYS A 85 -20.49 5.87 -2.07
C LYS A 85 -21.53 5.58 -3.14
N ARG A 86 -22.12 4.38 -3.17
CA ARG A 86 -23.16 4.01 -4.13
C ARG A 86 -24.49 4.75 -3.92
N HIS A 87 -24.73 5.26 -2.71
CA HIS A 87 -25.99 5.93 -2.36
C HIS A 87 -25.88 7.46 -2.34
N CYS A 88 -24.66 8.01 -2.44
CA CYS A 88 -24.42 9.45 -2.43
C CYS A 88 -24.59 10.08 -3.83
N SER A 89 -25.00 11.34 -3.86
CA SER A 89 -25.01 12.14 -5.09
C SER A 89 -23.59 12.31 -5.64
N LEU A 90 -23.48 12.55 -6.95
CA LEU A 90 -22.19 12.64 -7.64
C LEU A 90 -21.29 13.76 -7.07
N MET A 91 -21.89 14.87 -6.61
CA MET A 91 -21.16 15.97 -5.98
C MET A 91 -20.66 15.58 -4.58
N LEU A 92 -21.54 15.02 -3.74
CA LEU A 92 -21.17 14.62 -2.39
C LEU A 92 -20.06 13.56 -2.41
N ARG A 93 -20.11 12.64 -3.39
CA ARG A 93 -19.10 11.61 -3.61
C ARG A 93 -17.73 12.19 -4.00
N LYS A 94 -17.69 13.22 -4.87
CA LYS A 94 -16.44 13.93 -5.21
C LYS A 94 -15.85 14.62 -3.98
N PHE A 95 -16.69 15.29 -3.20
CA PHE A 95 -16.28 15.91 -1.94
C PHE A 95 -15.79 14.88 -0.92
N LEU A 96 -16.37 13.68 -0.88
CA LEU A 96 -15.90 12.58 -0.02
C LEU A 96 -14.58 11.97 -0.47
N LEU A 97 -14.24 12.06 -1.76
CA LEU A 97 -13.01 11.48 -2.30
C LEU A 97 -11.77 12.18 -1.74
N LEU A 98 -11.83 13.50 -1.56
CA LEU A 98 -10.74 14.36 -1.07
C LEU A 98 -10.28 14.04 0.39
N PRO A 99 -11.18 13.99 1.39
CA PRO A 99 -10.81 13.58 2.74
C PRO A 99 -10.44 12.10 2.80
N GLU A 100 -10.98 11.26 1.92
CA GLU A 100 -10.63 9.85 1.85
C GLU A 100 -9.24 9.64 1.22
N THR A 101 -8.86 10.41 0.19
CA THR A 101 -7.49 10.43 -0.35
C THR A 101 -6.53 10.90 0.73
N PHE A 102 -6.86 12.00 1.41
CA PHE A 102 -6.04 12.56 2.47
C PHE A 102 -5.88 11.60 3.64
N GLY A 103 -6.97 11.00 4.12
CA GLY A 103 -6.96 10.04 5.21
C GLY A 103 -6.15 8.79 4.88
N LEU A 104 -6.27 8.27 3.65
CA LEU A 104 -5.45 7.12 3.20
C LEU A 104 -3.96 7.46 3.18
N LEU A 105 -3.59 8.62 2.62
CA LEU A 105 -2.20 9.07 2.59
C LEU A 105 -1.66 9.29 4.00
N PHE A 106 -2.46 9.90 4.88
CA PHE A 106 -2.11 10.10 6.28
C PHE A 106 -1.86 8.78 7.01
N VAL A 107 -2.74 7.78 6.85
CA VAL A 107 -2.55 6.45 7.46
C VAL A 107 -1.29 5.78 6.91
N VAL A 108 -1.05 5.87 5.60
CA VAL A 108 0.15 5.30 4.97
C VAL A 108 1.41 5.93 5.56
N ASP A 109 1.47 7.27 5.59
CA ASP A 109 2.61 8.00 6.15
C ASP A 109 2.77 7.71 7.65
N TYR A 110 1.67 7.64 8.40
CA TYR A 110 1.70 7.33 9.82
C TYR A 110 2.24 5.93 10.10
N VAL A 111 1.75 4.91 9.40
CA VAL A 111 2.25 3.53 9.57
C VAL A 111 3.73 3.45 9.14
N LEU A 112 4.10 4.14 8.07
CA LEU A 112 5.50 4.18 7.62
C LEU A 112 6.41 4.81 8.70
N LEU A 113 6.07 5.99 9.21
CA LEU A 113 6.93 6.76 10.13
C LEU A 113 6.85 6.24 11.58
N SER A 114 5.68 5.84 12.04
CA SER A 114 5.45 5.47 13.45
C SER A 114 5.63 3.98 13.74
N MET A 115 5.52 3.10 12.75
CA MET A 115 5.64 1.64 12.97
C MET A 115 6.76 1.02 12.15
N TRP A 116 6.79 1.30 10.84
CA TRP A 116 7.73 0.64 9.93
C TRP A 116 9.17 1.11 10.17
N GLN A 117 9.42 2.42 10.17
CA GLN A 117 10.76 2.97 10.33
C GLN A 117 11.39 2.67 11.71
N PRO A 118 10.67 2.78 12.85
CA PRO A 118 11.21 2.42 14.17
C PRO A 118 11.55 0.94 14.30
N LEU A 119 10.76 0.05 13.70
CA LEU A 119 11.02 -1.39 13.71
C LEU A 119 12.36 -1.72 13.02
N PHE A 120 12.64 -1.12 11.86
CA PHE A 120 13.94 -1.31 11.21
C PHE A 120 15.10 -0.66 11.95
N ASN A 121 14.88 0.50 12.57
CA ASN A 121 15.90 1.13 13.41
C ASN A 121 16.26 0.22 14.59
N PHE A 122 15.27 -0.41 15.22
CA PHE A 122 15.48 -1.38 16.28
C PHE A 122 16.23 -2.62 15.79
N CYS A 123 15.85 -3.20 14.64
CA CYS A 123 16.57 -4.32 14.04
C CYS A 123 18.03 -3.95 13.70
N HIS A 124 18.27 -2.75 13.19
CA HIS A 124 19.61 -2.26 12.89
C HIS A 124 20.45 -2.12 14.18
N GLN A 125 19.87 -1.56 15.25
CA GLN A 125 20.52 -1.45 16.56
C GLN A 125 20.86 -2.81 17.15
N ILE A 126 19.96 -3.80 17.07
CA ILE A 126 20.25 -5.17 17.54
C ILE A 126 21.40 -5.78 16.74
N MET A 127 21.39 -5.67 15.42
CA MET A 127 22.45 -6.22 14.57
C MET A 127 23.80 -5.56 14.88
N HIS A 128 23.81 -4.24 15.10
CA HIS A 128 25.01 -3.51 15.49
C HIS A 128 25.50 -3.91 16.89
N MET A 129 24.61 -4.09 17.86
CA MET A 129 24.96 -4.60 19.20
C MET A 129 25.50 -6.03 19.15
N LEU A 130 24.93 -6.90 18.31
CA LEU A 130 25.43 -8.27 18.12
C LEU A 130 26.84 -8.26 17.53
N ALA A 131 27.09 -7.35 16.59
CA ALA A 131 28.38 -7.19 15.94
C ALA A 131 29.48 -6.68 16.87
N THR A 132 29.15 -5.78 17.79
CA THR A 132 30.11 -5.22 18.76
C THR A 132 30.19 -6.04 20.06
N SER A 133 29.31 -7.02 20.25
CA SER A 133 29.33 -7.90 21.42
C SER A 133 30.62 -8.71 21.49
N GLN A 134 31.27 -8.74 22.66
CA GLN A 134 32.53 -9.48 22.91
C GLN A 134 32.32 -10.99 23.06
N GLY A 135 31.23 -11.56 22.54
CA GLY A 135 30.95 -12.99 22.61
C GLY A 135 31.93 -13.79 21.74
N ASN A 136 32.36 -14.96 22.23
CA ASN A 136 33.28 -15.83 21.48
C ASN A 136 32.70 -16.29 20.12
N TRP A 137 31.37 -16.43 20.03
CA TRP A 137 30.67 -16.82 18.79
C TRP A 137 30.64 -15.72 17.73
N SER A 138 30.39 -14.46 18.12
CA SER A 138 30.45 -13.34 17.19
C SER A 138 31.90 -13.18 16.69
N ARG A 139 32.89 -13.13 17.60
CA ARG A 139 34.31 -13.06 17.21
C ARG A 139 34.73 -14.16 16.24
N PHE A 140 34.27 -15.40 16.43
CA PHE A 140 34.58 -16.51 15.52
C PHE A 140 34.03 -16.26 14.10
N VAL A 141 32.76 -15.88 13.98
CA VAL A 141 32.13 -15.60 12.68
C VAL A 141 32.72 -14.36 12.01
N PHE A 142 32.98 -13.29 12.78
CA PHE A 142 33.58 -12.04 12.30
C PHE A 142 35.05 -12.21 11.87
N HIS A 143 35.79 -13.15 12.47
CA HIS A 143 37.21 -13.37 12.18
C HIS A 143 37.45 -14.24 10.94
N PHE A 144 36.62 -15.26 10.70
CA PHE A 144 36.79 -16.18 9.57
C PHE A 144 36.22 -15.65 8.24
N CYS A 145 35.28 -14.70 8.26
CA CYS A 145 34.69 -14.13 7.03
C CYS A 145 34.43 -12.62 7.16
N PRO A 146 35.49 -11.78 7.20
CA PRO A 146 35.39 -10.33 7.44
C PRO A 146 34.48 -9.61 6.44
N SER A 147 34.50 -10.02 5.17
CA SER A 147 33.64 -9.44 4.12
C SER A 147 32.17 -9.82 4.30
N CYS A 148 31.87 -11.04 4.74
CA CYS A 148 30.50 -11.49 4.97
C CYS A 148 29.90 -10.81 6.20
N SER A 149 30.71 -10.61 7.25
CA SER A 149 30.31 -9.83 8.40
C SER A 149 30.08 -8.35 8.11
N ALA A 150 30.96 -7.72 7.32
CA ALA A 150 30.80 -6.32 6.94
C ALA A 150 29.51 -6.13 6.14
N TRP A 151 29.21 -7.06 5.24
CA TRP A 151 27.94 -7.08 4.52
C TRP A 151 26.73 -7.32 5.45
N LEU A 152 26.85 -8.21 6.43
CA LEU A 152 25.75 -8.51 7.37
C LEU A 152 25.37 -7.31 8.25
N ILE A 153 26.36 -6.51 8.66
CA ILE A 153 26.15 -5.31 9.48
C ILE A 153 25.56 -4.18 8.63
N ASN A 154 26.16 -3.95 7.46
CA ASN A 154 25.88 -2.74 6.68
C ASN A 154 24.72 -2.93 5.72
N ASP A 155 24.61 -4.06 5.03
CA ASP A 155 23.72 -4.21 3.87
C ASP A 155 22.55 -5.18 4.10
N ALA A 156 22.73 -6.20 4.93
CA ALA A 156 21.72 -7.25 5.11
C ALA A 156 20.40 -6.72 5.69
N VAL A 157 20.44 -5.72 6.58
CA VAL A 157 19.22 -5.10 7.12
C VAL A 157 18.46 -4.35 6.03
N TYR A 158 19.14 -3.63 5.14
CA TYR A 158 18.50 -2.94 4.02
C TYR A 158 17.94 -3.93 2.98
N LEU A 159 18.64 -5.02 2.72
CA LEU A 159 18.18 -6.08 1.84
C LEU A 159 16.96 -6.81 2.41
N MET A 160 16.98 -7.15 3.70
CA MET A 160 15.82 -7.75 4.38
C MET A 160 14.63 -6.80 4.40
N ARG A 161 14.86 -5.50 4.68
CA ARG A 161 13.83 -4.46 4.59
C ARG A 161 13.21 -4.41 3.19
N PHE A 162 14.05 -4.47 2.15
CA PHE A 162 13.59 -4.53 0.77
C PHE A 162 12.77 -5.79 0.48
N ILE A 163 13.25 -6.97 0.84
CA ILE A 163 12.57 -8.25 0.60
C ILE A 163 11.21 -8.26 1.31
N ILE A 164 11.15 -7.88 2.58
CA ILE A 164 9.89 -7.86 3.33
C ILE A 164 8.89 -6.89 2.70
N SER A 165 9.34 -5.68 2.34
CA SER A 165 8.49 -4.71 1.65
C SER A 165 8.00 -5.22 0.29
N LEU A 166 8.85 -5.93 -0.46
CA LEU A 166 8.51 -6.50 -1.76
C LEU A 166 7.51 -7.65 -1.61
N VAL A 167 7.72 -8.57 -0.64
CA VAL A 167 6.78 -9.65 -0.34
C VAL A 167 5.43 -9.09 0.07
N TRP A 168 5.42 -8.05 0.92
CA TRP A 168 4.18 -7.35 1.29
C TRP A 168 3.46 -6.77 0.07
N PHE A 169 4.19 -6.12 -0.82
CA PHE A 169 3.65 -5.58 -2.07
C PHE A 169 3.06 -6.67 -2.97
N LEU A 170 3.77 -7.78 -3.15
CA LEU A 170 3.30 -8.92 -3.96
C LEU A 170 2.04 -9.55 -3.36
N LEU A 171 2.00 -9.73 -2.04
CA LEU A 171 0.80 -10.21 -1.33
C LEU A 171 -0.38 -9.26 -1.50
N ALA A 172 -0.13 -7.95 -1.45
CA ALA A 172 -1.16 -6.95 -1.70
C ALA A 172 -1.71 -7.01 -3.13
N ILE A 173 -0.83 -7.23 -4.12
CA ILE A 173 -1.23 -7.43 -5.51
C ILE A 173 -2.11 -8.68 -5.63
N GLU A 174 -1.65 -9.82 -5.13
CA GLU A 174 -2.38 -11.10 -5.19
C GLU A 174 -3.77 -10.98 -4.54
N ALA A 175 -3.86 -10.35 -3.36
CA ALA A 175 -5.13 -10.10 -2.69
C ALA A 175 -6.06 -9.17 -3.50
N SER A 176 -5.50 -8.23 -4.26
CA SER A 176 -6.26 -7.27 -5.08
C SER A 176 -6.64 -7.82 -6.47
N GLU A 177 -5.92 -8.84 -6.95
CA GLU A 177 -5.99 -9.38 -8.32
C GLU A 177 -7.42 -9.72 -8.72
N THR A 178 -8.17 -10.39 -7.85
CA THR A 178 -9.54 -10.84 -8.17
C THR A 178 -10.49 -9.68 -8.49
N LYS A 179 -10.39 -8.55 -7.79
CA LYS A 179 -11.25 -7.37 -8.03
C LYS A 179 -10.80 -6.61 -9.28
N TRP A 180 -9.49 -6.50 -9.49
CA TRP A 180 -8.91 -5.77 -10.60
C TRP A 180 -9.10 -6.53 -11.92
N ARG A 181 -8.90 -7.85 -11.92
CA ARG A 181 -9.15 -8.72 -13.07
C ARG A 181 -10.60 -8.61 -13.55
N LEU A 182 -11.58 -8.65 -12.64
CA LEU A 182 -13.00 -8.45 -13.00
C LEU A 182 -13.27 -7.09 -13.66
N ALA A 183 -12.59 -6.04 -13.24
CA ALA A 183 -12.72 -4.70 -13.82
C ALA A 183 -12.02 -4.58 -15.19
N ILE A 184 -10.84 -5.18 -15.31
CA ILE A 184 -10.07 -5.23 -16.56
C ILE A 184 -10.79 -6.09 -17.60
N ASP A 185 -11.29 -7.26 -17.23
CA ASP A 185 -12.08 -8.14 -18.09
C ASP A 185 -13.34 -7.42 -18.58
N PHE A 186 -14.00 -6.64 -17.72
CA PHE A 186 -15.14 -5.82 -18.12
C PHE A 186 -14.75 -4.73 -19.13
N LEU A 187 -13.62 -4.04 -18.91
CA LEU A 187 -13.13 -3.00 -19.82
C LEU A 187 -12.74 -3.57 -21.20
N LEU A 188 -12.12 -4.75 -21.23
CA LEU A 188 -11.66 -5.41 -22.45
C LEU A 188 -12.80 -6.07 -23.23
N LEU A 189 -13.73 -6.75 -22.55
CA LEU A 189 -14.77 -7.56 -23.19
C LEU A 189 -16.10 -6.80 -23.33
N GLY A 190 -16.27 -5.67 -22.64
CA GLY A 190 -17.52 -4.91 -22.58
C GLY A 190 -18.68 -5.66 -21.92
N GLN A 191 -18.42 -6.83 -21.32
CA GLN A 191 -19.42 -7.73 -20.72
C GLN A 191 -19.10 -7.97 -19.25
N LEU A 192 -20.11 -7.80 -18.38
CA LEU A 192 -19.96 -8.05 -16.94
C LEU A 192 -19.93 -9.57 -16.70
N PRO A 193 -18.85 -10.15 -16.12
CA PRO A 193 -18.75 -11.59 -15.93
C PRO A 193 -19.89 -12.11 -15.02
N GLU A 194 -20.52 -13.22 -15.41
CA GLU A 194 -21.73 -13.76 -14.78
C GLU A 194 -21.56 -14.28 -13.34
N VAL A 195 -20.36 -14.16 -12.76
CA VAL A 195 -19.97 -14.75 -11.47
C VAL A 195 -20.91 -14.33 -10.33
N ASN A 196 -21.48 -13.12 -10.38
CA ASN A 196 -22.44 -12.64 -9.38
C ASN A 196 -23.89 -13.17 -9.55
N ARG A 197 -24.25 -13.75 -10.70
CA ARG A 197 -25.59 -14.35 -10.90
C ARG A 197 -25.73 -15.68 -10.16
N ARG A 198 -24.65 -16.46 -10.04
CA ARG A 198 -24.66 -17.77 -9.36
C ARG A 198 -24.74 -17.63 -7.84
N ARG A 199 -24.03 -16.66 -7.23
CA ARG A 199 -24.04 -16.45 -5.77
C ARG A 199 -25.40 -15.94 -5.25
N ARG A 200 -26.06 -15.02 -5.98
CA ARG A 200 -27.43 -14.57 -5.64
C ARG A 200 -28.50 -15.63 -5.85
N ARG A 201 -28.33 -16.54 -6.82
CA ARG A 201 -29.26 -17.68 -7.00
C ARG A 201 -29.13 -18.72 -5.89
N ARG A 202 -27.92 -19.00 -5.40
CA ARG A 202 -27.73 -19.91 -4.26
C ARG A 202 -28.34 -19.38 -2.96
N LEU A 203 -28.18 -18.09 -2.66
CA LEU A 203 -28.78 -17.47 -1.47
C LEU A 203 -30.32 -17.33 -1.53
N ARG A 204 -30.92 -17.37 -2.72
CA ARG A 204 -32.39 -17.38 -2.90
C ARG A 204 -33.01 -18.77 -2.91
N MET A 205 -32.22 -19.83 -2.96
CA MET A 205 -32.69 -21.21 -2.89
C MET A 205 -32.59 -21.78 -1.47
N GLN A 206 -32.13 -20.98 -0.50
CA GLN A 206 -31.98 -21.34 0.91
C GLN A 206 -32.99 -20.62 1.82
N TYR A 207 -33.98 -19.93 1.24
CA TYR A 207 -35.12 -19.34 1.93
C TYR A 207 -36.41 -19.74 1.21
#